data_AF-A0A670IYJ5-F1
#
_entry.id   AF-A0A670IYJ5-F1
#
_cell.length_a   1.000
_cell.length_b   1.000
_cell.length_c   1.000
_cell.angle_alpha   90.00
_cell.angle_beta   90.00
_cell.angle_gamma   90.00
#
_symmetry.space_group_name_H-M   'P 1'
#
loop_
_entity.id
_entity.type
_entity.pdbx_description
1 polymer ?
#
loop_
_entity_poly.entity_id
_entity_poly.type
_entity_poly.pdbx_seq_one_letter_code
_entity_poly.pdbx_strand_id
1 'polypeptide(L)'
;MCGRTAVVLGADRIRRACEYRDNQGKRRCPEWKNADKYSPSYNKSPQSNSPVLLSRQHFEKVNPPNIRFVLNITFWSATVTSIGALC
;
A
#
# COMPACT_ATOMS: atom_id res chain seq x y z
N MET A 1 13.31 -4.60 18.46
CA MET A 1 12.46 -3.40 18.24
C MET A 1 12.76 -2.87 16.85
N CYS A 2 11.82 -2.94 15.89
CA CYS A 2 12.03 -2.51 14.50
C CYS A 2 11.51 -1.07 14.28
N GLY A 3 12.17 -0.07 14.88
CA GLY A 3 11.72 1.33 14.86
C GLY A 3 12.02 2.12 13.58
N ARG A 4 12.78 1.56 12.63
CA ARG A 4 13.19 2.24 11.39
C ARG A 4 13.23 1.25 10.24
N THR A 5 12.87 1.69 9.05
CA THR A 5 12.88 0.86 7.83
C THR A 5 13.46 1.64 6.64
N ALA A 6 14.00 0.92 5.66
CA ALA A 6 14.44 1.50 4.40
C ALA A 6 13.42 1.17 3.32
N VAL A 7 12.88 2.20 2.65
CA VAL A 7 11.96 2.06 1.52
C VAL A 7 12.50 2.92 0.37
N VAL A 8 13.44 2.37 -0.38
CA VAL A 8 14.28 3.14 -1.32
C VAL A 8 13.81 3.07 -2.77
N LEU A 9 12.95 2.11 -3.08
CA LEU A 9 12.50 1.85 -4.44
C LEU A 9 11.45 2.87 -4.88
N GLY A 10 11.53 3.37 -6.12
CA GLY A 10 10.46 4.21 -6.68
C GLY A 10 9.13 3.46 -6.79
N ALA A 11 8.02 4.19 -6.91
CA ALA A 11 6.66 3.64 -6.89
C ALA A 11 6.47 2.50 -7.91
N ASP A 12 6.95 2.67 -9.15
CA ASP A 12 6.87 1.63 -10.19
C ASP A 12 7.72 0.40 -9.92
N ARG A 13 8.85 0.55 -9.21
CA ARG A 13 9.71 -0.58 -8.85
C ARG A 13 9.05 -1.39 -7.73
N ILE A 14 8.45 -0.73 -6.74
CA ILE A 14 7.65 -1.40 -5.71
C ILE A 14 6.46 -2.12 -6.34
N ARG A 15 5.73 -1.46 -7.26
CA ARG A 15 4.59 -2.07 -7.96
C ARG A 15 4.95 -3.39 -8.63
N ARG A 16 6.07 -3.41 -9.37
CA ARG A 16 6.56 -4.60 -10.07
C ARG A 16 7.11 -5.65 -9.11
N ALA A 17 7.77 -5.24 -8.02
CA ALA A 17 8.26 -6.16 -7.00
C ALA A 17 7.11 -6.84 -6.23
N CYS A 18 5.96 -6.16 -6.11
CA CYS A 18 4.75 -6.67 -5.45
C CYS A 18 3.78 -7.38 -6.42
N GLU A 19 4.25 -7.83 -7.58
CA GLU A 19 3.45 -8.64 -8.49
C GLU A 19 3.00 -9.94 -7.80
N TYR A 20 1.74 -10.31 -8.02
CA TYR A 20 1.12 -11.47 -7.38
C TYR A 20 0.28 -12.26 -8.37
N ARG A 21 -0.12 -13.48 -7.98
CA ARG A 21 -1.10 -14.28 -8.73
C ARG A 21 -2.48 -14.09 -8.13
N ASP A 22 -3.46 -13.79 -8.98
CA ASP A 22 -4.86 -13.80 -8.57
C ASP A 22 -5.37 -15.24 -8.36
N ASN A 23 -6.59 -15.38 -7.86
CA ASN A 23 -7.21 -16.70 -7.62
C ASN A 23 -7.40 -17.51 -8.91
N GLN A 24 -7.31 -16.87 -10.08
CA GLN A 24 -7.38 -17.52 -11.40
C GLN A 24 -5.97 -17.89 -11.91
N GLY A 25 -4.92 -17.69 -11.10
CA GLY A 25 -3.53 -17.99 -11.44
C GLY A 25 -2.87 -16.96 -12.36
N LYS A 26 -3.57 -15.87 -12.73
CA LYS A 26 -3.04 -14.83 -13.61
C LYS A 26 -2.16 -13.87 -12.82
N ARG A 27 -1.03 -13.52 -13.40
CA ARG A 27 -0.11 -12.52 -12.85
C ARG A 27 -0.73 -11.13 -12.94
N ARG A 28 -0.74 -10.42 -11.82
CA ARG A 28 -1.29 -9.07 -11.66
C ARG A 28 -0.31 -8.22 -10.87
N CYS A 29 -0.18 -6.96 -11.29
CA CYS A 29 0.50 -5.94 -10.51
C CYS A 29 -0.53 -5.19 -9.67
N PRO A 30 -0.24 -4.86 -8.41
CA PRO A 30 -1.13 -4.04 -7.61
C PRO A 30 -1.24 -2.64 -8.20
N GLU A 31 -2.35 -1.97 -7.89
CA GLU A 31 -2.58 -0.59 -8.29
C GLU A 31 -2.18 0.37 -7.16
N TRP A 32 -1.68 1.55 -7.51
CA TRP A 32 -1.37 2.55 -6.49
C TRP A 32 -2.60 3.39 -6.17
N LYS A 33 -2.75 3.72 -4.89
CA LYS A 33 -3.67 4.77 -4.46
C LYS A 33 -2.89 5.77 -3.61
N ASN A 34 -2.99 7.05 -3.99
CA ASN A 34 -2.18 8.18 -3.50
C ASN A 34 -0.67 8.05 -3.80
N ALA A 35 -0.30 7.71 -5.05
CA ALA A 35 1.09 7.60 -5.48
C ALA A 35 1.87 8.93 -5.33
N ASP A 36 1.17 10.06 -5.43
CA ASP A 36 1.68 11.42 -5.24
C ASP A 36 2.27 11.65 -3.84
N LYS A 37 1.74 10.97 -2.82
CA LYS A 37 2.23 11.10 -1.43
C LYS A 37 3.45 10.21 -1.15
N TYR A 38 3.78 9.30 -2.06
CA TYR A 38 4.84 8.34 -1.84
C TYR A 38 6.22 8.99 -2.03
N SER A 39 7.06 8.89 -1.00
CA SER A 39 8.43 9.41 -1.02
C SER A 39 9.40 8.33 -0.55
N PRO A 40 10.32 7.86 -1.42
CA PRO A 40 11.33 6.88 -1.06
C PRO A 40 12.37 7.48 -0.12
N SER A 41 12.84 6.70 0.85
CA SER A 41 13.90 7.08 1.77
C SER A 41 14.64 5.85 2.29
N TYR A 42 15.95 6.01 2.50
CA TYR A 42 16.79 5.02 3.16
C TYR A 42 16.48 4.87 4.65
N ASN A 43 15.74 5.83 5.23
CA ASN A 43 15.62 5.93 6.67
C ASN A 43 14.26 6.47 7.13
N LYS A 44 13.23 5.63 7.02
CA LYS A 44 11.85 5.92 7.42
C LYS A 44 11.68 5.76 8.92
N SER A 45 11.01 6.74 9.53
CA SER A 45 10.66 6.76 10.95
C SER A 45 9.21 6.28 11.17
N PRO A 46 8.81 5.96 12.42
CA PRO A 46 7.46 5.52 12.78
C PRO A 46 6.33 6.47 12.33
N GLN A 47 6.60 7.77 12.22
CA GLN A 47 5.63 8.78 11.80
C GLN A 47 5.65 9.06 10.28
N SER A 48 6.45 8.31 9.53
CA SER A 48 6.56 8.48 8.08
C SER A 48 5.61 7.54 7.34
N ASN A 49 5.14 7.98 6.17
CA ASN A 49 4.25 7.18 5.33
C ASN A 49 5.04 6.10 4.59
N SER A 50 4.59 4.86 4.68
CA SER A 50 5.18 3.71 4.00
C SER A 50 4.16 3.00 3.11
N PRO A 51 4.61 2.41 1.99
CA PRO A 51 3.74 1.66 1.11
C PRO A 51 3.34 0.33 1.77
N VAL A 52 2.04 0.04 1.77
CA VAL A 52 1.46 -1.21 2.29
C VAL A 52 0.54 -1.82 1.24
N LEU A 53 0.49 -3.14 1.20
CA LEU A 53 -0.45 -3.87 0.36
C LEU A 53 -1.75 -4.09 1.13
N LEU A 54 -2.86 -3.63 0.56
CA LEU A 54 -4.20 -3.82 1.13
C LEU A 54 -5.14 -4.44 0.11
N SER A 55 -6.04 -5.31 0.59
CA SER A 55 -7.10 -5.87 -0.23
C SER A 55 -8.12 -4.80 -0.62
N ARG A 56 -8.61 -4.85 -1.87
CA ARG A 56 -9.68 -3.96 -2.36
C ARG A 56 -10.97 -4.04 -1.55
N GLN A 57 -11.22 -5.16 -0.87
CA GLN A 57 -12.36 -5.34 0.03
C GLN A 57 -12.40 -4.32 1.17
N HIS A 58 -11.25 -3.72 1.54
CA HIS A 58 -11.21 -2.65 2.55
C HIS A 58 -11.74 -1.30 2.03
N PHE A 59 -11.93 -1.15 0.72
CA PHE A 59 -12.41 0.07 0.08
C PHE A 59 -13.82 -0.06 -0.47
N GLU A 60 -14.16 -1.24 -0.99
CA GLU A 60 -15.43 -1.51 -1.65
C GLU A 60 -16.09 -2.73 -1.00
N LYS A 61 -17.33 -2.57 -0.51
CA LYS A 61 -18.13 -3.68 0.07
C LYS A 61 -18.64 -4.68 -0.97
N VAL A 62 -18.58 -4.33 -2.26
CA VAL A 62 -19.09 -5.16 -3.35
C VAL A 62 -18.01 -6.12 -3.78
N ASN A 63 -18.14 -7.40 -3.41
CA ASN A 63 -17.19 -8.51 -3.61
C ASN A 63 -16.43 -8.46 -4.95
N PRO A 64 -15.31 -7.72 -5.04
CA PRO A 64 -14.58 -7.58 -6.27
C PRO A 64 -13.49 -8.66 -6.32
N PRO A 65 -12.92 -8.96 -7.51
CA PRO A 65 -11.76 -9.84 -7.60
C PRO A 65 -10.65 -9.39 -6.63
N ASN A 66 -9.81 -10.33 -6.19
CA ASN A 66 -8.68 -10.14 -5.26
C ASN A 66 -7.63 -9.13 -5.80
N ILE A 67 -8.03 -7.87 -5.90
CA ILE A 67 -7.22 -6.73 -6.34
C ILE A 67 -6.54 -6.18 -5.11
N ARG A 68 -5.22 -6.01 -5.20
CA ARG A 68 -4.42 -5.42 -4.13
C ARG A 68 -4.01 -4.00 -4.52
N PHE A 69 -4.13 -3.07 -3.57
CA PHE A 69 -3.61 -1.73 -3.72
C PHE A 69 -2.33 -1.55 -2.93
N VAL A 70 -1.39 -0.77 -3.47
CA VAL A 70 -0.31 -0.18 -2.68
C VAL A 70 -0.81 1.16 -2.16
N LEU A 71 -0.93 1.27 -0.83
CA LEU A 71 -1.29 2.51 -0.16
C LEU A 71 -0.13 3.07 0.61
N ASN A 72 -0.06 4.39 0.67
CA ASN A 72 0.88 5.06 1.53
C ASN A 72 0.20 5.41 2.86
N ILE A 73 0.55 4.70 3.94
CA ILE A 73 0.00 4.93 5.29
C ILE A 73 1.11 5.20 6.30
N THR A 74 0.83 6.00 7.32
CA THR A 74 1.77 6.23 8.43
C THR A 74 1.89 4.97 9.28
N PHE A 75 3.09 4.42 9.39
CA PHE A 75 3.31 3.14 10.07
C PHE A 75 3.89 3.36 11.47
N TRP A 76 3.04 3.64 12.47
CA TRP A 76 3.20 3.26 13.90
C TRP A 76 2.10 3.83 14.79
N SER A 77 1.50 4.97 14.44
CA SER A 77 0.25 5.35 15.09
C SER A 77 -0.86 4.60 14.37
N ALA A 78 -1.52 3.67 15.06
CA ALA A 78 -2.89 3.28 14.71
C ALA A 78 -3.81 4.50 14.93
N THR A 79 -3.54 5.60 14.24
CA THR A 79 -4.53 6.64 14.09
C THR A 79 -5.60 6.00 13.22
N VAL A 80 -6.79 5.82 13.79
CA VAL A 80 -8.00 5.44 13.07
C VAL A 80 -8.30 6.58 12.09
N THR A 81 -7.53 6.68 11.01
CA THR A 81 -7.90 7.52 9.88
C THR A 81 -8.93 6.71 9.13
N SER A 82 -10.17 6.94 9.53
CA SER A 82 -11.39 6.47 8.88
C SER A 82 -11.17 6.32 7.37
N ILE A 83 -11.35 5.11 6.84
CA ILE A 83 -11.49 4.85 5.39
C ILE A 83 -12.89 5.35 4.95
N GLY A 84 -13.29 6.53 5.43
CA GLY A 84 -14.62 7.09 5.30
C GLY A 84 -14.54 8.59 5.12
N ALA A 85 -14.24 9.02 3.90
CA ALA A 85 -14.52 10.36 3.38
C ALA A 85 -14.22 10.41 1.87
N LEU A 86 -15.02 9.69 1.09
CA LEU A 86 -15.31 10.02 -0.31
C LEU A 86 -16.81 9.75 -0.50
N CYS A 87 -17.62 10.64 0.06
CA CYS A 87 -18.94 10.99 -0.43
C CYS A 87 -18.81 12.38 -1.05
#